data_AF-A0AB34ACW1-F1
#
_entry.id   AF-A0AB34ACW1-F1
#
_cell.length_a   1.000
_cell.length_b   1.000
_cell.length_c   1.000
_cell.angle_alpha   90.00
_cell.angle_beta   90.00
_cell.angle_gamma   90.00
#
_symmetry.space_group_name_H-M   'P 1'
#
loop_
_entity.id
_entity.type
_entity.pdbx_description
1 polymer ?
#
loop_
_entity_poly.entity_id
_entity_poly.type
_entity_poly.pdbx_seq_one_letter_code
_entity_poly.pdbx_strand_id
1 'polypeptide(L)'
;MDLIIPKDYDPKLSVKETQKAIQYIRETFQDEFGKELNLSRLSAPMMVEKGTGLNDNLNGVESPVSFTMKGIPGETIEIVHSLAKWKRLALKRYGFGMHEGIYTNMNAIRKDEDLDNIHSIYVDQWDWEKIIAKDERTTETLKSTVRQIFKVIKHMEHEVWYKFPKAVHHLPDEIHFVTTQELEDRWPDKTPKEREDAICKELGCVFLMQIGGPMKSGKRHDGRAPDYDDWKLNGDILFWYEPLQHALEISSMGIRVSEESMREQLKIAHAEDRESLPFHKMLLAGELPYTIGGGIGQSRLCMLLLGKAHVGEVQAAVWPEDLRKKCDENGIHLL
;
A
#
# COMPACT_ATOMS: atom_id res chain seq x y z
N MET A 1 -15.35 -7.76 -1.65
CA MET A 1 -15.94 -8.22 -2.92
C MET A 1 -16.34 -9.69 -2.75
N ASP A 2 -17.24 -10.27 -3.54
CA ASP A 2 -17.45 -11.73 -3.49
C ASP A 2 -16.28 -12.45 -4.18
N LEU A 3 -16.00 -13.71 -3.80
CA LEU A 3 -14.97 -14.53 -4.44
C LEU A 3 -15.21 -14.67 -5.95
N ILE A 4 -14.26 -14.19 -6.75
CA ILE A 4 -14.22 -14.32 -8.21
C ILE A 4 -13.45 -15.59 -8.57
N ILE A 5 -14.05 -16.43 -9.43
CA ILE A 5 -13.37 -17.59 -10.04
C ILE A 5 -13.05 -17.24 -11.49
N PRO A 6 -11.76 -17.07 -11.86
CA PRO A 6 -11.40 -16.79 -13.25
C PRO A 6 -11.81 -17.93 -14.17
N LYS A 7 -12.30 -17.58 -15.35
CA LYS A 7 -12.62 -18.57 -16.37
C LYS A 7 -11.30 -19.21 -16.86
N ASP A 8 -11.26 -20.53 -16.90
CA ASP A 8 -10.10 -21.30 -17.38
C ASP A 8 -8.80 -21.04 -16.56
N TYR A 9 -8.92 -20.77 -15.25
CA TYR A 9 -7.76 -20.61 -14.35
C TYR A 9 -6.87 -21.87 -14.37
N ASP A 10 -5.57 -21.67 -14.59
CA ASP A 10 -4.57 -22.74 -14.61
C ASP A 10 -3.37 -22.35 -13.73
N PRO A 11 -3.25 -22.94 -12.51
CA PRO A 11 -2.14 -22.67 -11.62
C PRO A 11 -0.84 -23.25 -12.19
N LYS A 12 -0.05 -22.40 -12.86
CA LYS A 12 1.18 -22.78 -13.61
C LYS A 12 2.29 -23.40 -12.76
N LEU A 13 2.26 -23.19 -11.45
CA LEU A 13 3.26 -23.63 -10.49
C LEU A 13 2.58 -24.47 -9.41
N SER A 14 3.20 -25.57 -9.00
CA SER A 14 2.82 -26.27 -7.77
C SER A 14 2.95 -25.37 -6.55
N VAL A 15 2.35 -25.76 -5.41
CA VAL A 15 2.49 -25.05 -4.13
C VAL A 15 3.97 -24.85 -3.76
N LYS A 16 4.79 -25.90 -3.91
CA LYS A 16 6.23 -25.86 -3.60
C LYS A 16 7.01 -24.92 -4.52
N GLU A 17 6.66 -24.87 -5.80
CA GLU A 17 7.29 -23.95 -6.76
C GLU A 17 6.83 -22.51 -6.54
N THR A 18 5.55 -22.31 -6.20
CA THR A 18 4.97 -21.02 -5.83
C THR A 18 5.70 -20.44 -4.61
N GLN A 19 5.96 -21.23 -3.56
CA GLN A 19 6.76 -20.82 -2.41
C GLN A 19 8.18 -20.37 -2.79
N LYS A 20 8.86 -21.10 -3.69
CA LYS A 20 10.18 -20.69 -4.20
C LYS A 20 10.11 -19.37 -4.98
N ALA A 21 9.06 -19.17 -5.79
CA ALA A 21 8.86 -17.94 -6.54
C ALA A 21 8.58 -16.75 -5.63
N ILE A 22 7.75 -16.92 -4.59
CA ILE A 22 7.48 -15.89 -3.57
C ILE A 22 8.77 -15.48 -2.88
N GLN A 23 9.57 -16.43 -2.41
CA GLN A 23 10.86 -16.14 -1.79
C GLN A 23 11.75 -15.33 -2.74
N TYR A 24 11.89 -15.79 -3.99
CA TYR A 24 12.72 -15.13 -4.99
C TYR A 24 12.28 -13.69 -5.27
N ILE A 25 10.98 -13.48 -5.51
CA ILE A 25 10.40 -12.16 -5.74
C ILE A 25 10.67 -11.26 -4.54
N ARG A 26 10.41 -11.76 -3.33
CA ARG A 26 10.52 -10.91 -2.13
C ARG A 26 11.96 -10.47 -1.85
N GLU A 27 12.91 -11.41 -1.93
CA GLU A 27 14.34 -11.15 -1.69
C GLU A 27 14.94 -10.26 -2.79
N THR A 28 14.60 -10.49 -4.06
CA THR A 28 15.15 -9.72 -5.17
C THR A 28 14.55 -8.32 -5.23
N PHE A 29 13.21 -8.22 -5.11
CA PHE A 29 12.52 -6.92 -5.18
C PHE A 29 13.00 -5.98 -4.09
N GLN A 30 13.11 -6.43 -2.84
CA GLN A 30 13.52 -5.56 -1.74
C GLN A 30 14.94 -4.99 -1.91
N ASP A 31 15.85 -5.77 -2.49
CA ASP A 31 17.25 -5.37 -2.70
C ASP A 31 17.35 -4.35 -3.83
N GLU A 32 16.65 -4.58 -4.95
CA GLU A 32 16.61 -3.65 -6.08
C GLU A 32 15.84 -2.37 -5.73
N PHE A 33 14.73 -2.50 -5.01
CA PHE A 33 13.95 -1.38 -4.48
C PHE A 33 14.77 -0.51 -3.52
N GLY A 34 15.52 -1.14 -2.61
CA GLY A 34 16.40 -0.44 -1.69
C GLY A 34 17.49 0.36 -2.41
N LYS A 35 18.14 -0.24 -3.43
CA LYS A 35 19.17 0.42 -4.22
C LYS A 35 18.62 1.59 -5.05
N GLU A 36 17.53 1.39 -5.79
CA GLU A 36 16.99 2.40 -6.71
C GLU A 36 16.52 3.66 -5.97
N LEU A 37 16.02 3.52 -4.74
CA LEU A 37 15.47 4.62 -3.95
C LEU A 37 16.38 5.11 -2.82
N ASN A 38 17.60 4.57 -2.70
CA ASN A 38 18.54 4.85 -1.60
C ASN A 38 17.93 4.61 -0.21
N LEU A 39 17.37 3.40 -0.02
CA LEU A 39 16.69 2.98 1.19
C LEU A 39 17.48 1.89 1.91
N SER A 40 17.58 2.03 3.23
CA SER A 40 18.16 1.01 4.12
C SER A 40 17.07 0.15 4.75
N ARG A 41 17.29 -1.18 4.77
CA ARG A 41 16.38 -2.09 5.46
C ARG A 41 16.51 -1.92 6.97
N LEU A 42 15.39 -1.65 7.65
CA LEU A 42 15.34 -1.60 9.11
C LEU A 42 14.39 -2.63 9.70
N SER A 43 14.58 -2.89 11.00
CA SER A 43 13.61 -3.62 11.81
C SER A 43 12.38 -2.74 12.07
N ALA A 44 11.20 -3.30 11.86
CA ALA A 44 9.92 -2.63 12.07
C ALA A 44 9.31 -3.03 13.43
N PRO A 45 8.67 -2.11 14.16
CA PRO A 45 7.86 -2.49 15.30
C PRO A 45 6.59 -3.19 14.81
N MET A 46 6.25 -4.32 15.44
CA MET A 46 4.93 -4.95 15.25
C MET A 46 3.83 -4.29 16.08
N MET A 47 4.23 -3.52 17.09
CA MET A 47 3.32 -3.00 18.11
C MET A 47 3.76 -1.61 18.58
N VAL A 48 2.79 -0.76 18.92
CA VAL A 48 2.99 0.60 19.42
C VAL A 48 2.03 0.89 20.56
N GLU A 49 2.38 1.84 21.42
CA GLU A 49 1.46 2.34 22.45
C GLU A 49 0.37 3.22 21.81
N LYS A 50 -0.89 2.97 22.16
CA LYS A 50 -2.09 3.62 21.58
C LYS A 50 -2.02 5.15 21.63
N GLY A 51 -1.55 5.71 22.74
CA GLY A 51 -1.53 7.16 23.00
C GLY A 51 -0.48 7.96 22.22
N THR A 52 0.38 7.31 21.43
CA THR A 52 1.50 7.98 20.75
C THR A 52 1.11 8.71 19.47
N GLY A 53 -0.04 8.36 18.89
CA GLY A 53 -0.46 8.81 17.57
C GLY A 53 0.32 8.19 16.41
N LEU A 54 1.12 7.14 16.65
CA LEU A 54 1.93 6.47 15.62
C LEU A 54 1.18 5.41 14.83
N ASN A 55 0.17 4.76 15.42
CA ASN A 55 -0.61 3.76 14.70
C ASN A 55 -1.45 4.41 13.59
N ASP A 56 -1.61 3.69 12.49
CA ASP A 56 -2.43 4.13 11.37
C ASP A 56 -3.91 3.88 11.69
N ASN A 57 -4.70 4.95 11.62
CA ASN A 57 -6.12 4.90 11.92
C ASN A 57 -6.96 4.52 10.70
N LEU A 58 -6.35 4.30 9.52
CA LEU A 58 -7.04 3.98 8.27
C LEU A 58 -8.20 4.98 8.03
N ASN A 59 -9.45 4.51 7.93
CA ASN A 59 -10.63 5.35 7.74
C ASN A 59 -11.26 5.83 9.06
N GLY A 60 -10.74 5.36 10.20
CA GLY A 60 -11.21 5.70 11.54
C GLY A 60 -12.37 4.84 12.05
N VAL A 61 -12.75 3.80 11.29
CA VAL A 61 -13.81 2.85 11.68
C VAL A 61 -13.22 1.51 12.13
N GLU A 62 -12.05 1.16 11.60
CA GLU A 62 -11.34 -0.07 11.86
C GLU A 62 -10.67 -0.03 13.25
N SER A 63 -10.75 -1.14 13.99
CA SER A 63 -10.17 -1.23 15.33
C SER A 63 -8.94 -2.15 15.35
N PRO A 64 -7.77 -1.67 15.81
CA PRO A 64 -6.57 -2.49 15.88
C PRO A 64 -6.70 -3.60 16.93
N VAL A 65 -5.92 -4.66 16.74
CA VAL A 65 -5.74 -5.69 17.77
C VAL A 65 -4.99 -5.07 18.94
N SER A 66 -5.60 -5.02 20.11
CA SER A 66 -5.04 -4.40 21.31
C SER A 66 -4.84 -5.39 22.46
N PHE A 67 -3.81 -5.17 23.27
CA PHE A 67 -3.51 -5.99 24.46
C PHE A 67 -2.80 -5.15 25.55
N THR A 68 -2.72 -5.71 26.76
CA THR A 68 -1.97 -5.13 27.87
C THR A 68 -0.64 -5.87 28.06
N MET A 69 0.37 -5.17 28.57
CA MET A 69 1.67 -5.77 28.85
C MET A 69 1.97 -5.73 30.34
N LYS A 70 2.35 -6.88 30.92
CA LYS A 70 2.71 -6.98 32.35
C LYS A 70 3.79 -5.97 32.78
N GLY A 71 4.72 -5.64 31.88
CA GLY A 71 5.80 -4.70 32.13
C GLY A 71 5.40 -3.22 32.09
N ILE A 72 4.21 -2.89 31.56
CA ILE A 72 3.68 -1.52 31.53
C ILE A 72 2.20 -1.58 31.97
N PRO A 73 1.93 -1.72 33.28
CA PRO A 73 0.58 -1.83 33.79
C PRO A 73 -0.25 -0.57 33.48
N GLY A 74 -1.48 -0.75 33.03
CA GLY A 74 -2.42 0.34 32.75
C GLY A 74 -2.36 0.89 31.32
N GLU A 75 -1.33 0.55 30.55
CA GLU A 75 -1.21 0.98 29.15
C GLU A 75 -1.78 -0.03 28.17
N THR A 76 -2.33 0.49 27.07
CA THR A 76 -2.82 -0.31 25.94
C THR A 76 -1.81 -0.27 24.80
N ILE A 77 -1.38 -1.45 24.37
CA ILE A 77 -0.52 -1.66 23.21
C ILE A 77 -1.40 -2.14 22.06
N GLU A 78 -1.10 -1.68 20.86
CA GLU A 78 -1.81 -2.04 19.63
C GLU A 78 -0.85 -2.66 18.61
N ILE A 79 -1.31 -3.69 17.92
CA ILE A 79 -0.69 -4.16 16.68
C ILE A 79 -0.88 -3.08 15.62
N VAL A 80 0.17 -2.80 14.86
CA VAL A 80 0.16 -1.75 13.84
C VAL A 80 -0.75 -2.14 12.66
N HIS A 81 -1.52 -1.19 12.13
CA HIS A 81 -2.20 -1.34 10.84
C HIS A 81 -1.29 -0.98 9.65
N SER A 82 -0.38 -0.02 9.86
CA SER A 82 0.75 0.32 8.99
C SER A 82 1.78 1.12 9.80
N LEU A 83 2.98 1.34 9.25
CA LEU A 83 4.01 2.18 9.86
C LEU A 83 4.09 3.58 9.25
N ALA A 84 3.03 4.03 8.56
CA ALA A 84 3.02 5.30 7.82
C ALA A 84 3.60 6.49 8.61
N LYS A 85 3.18 6.67 9.88
CA LYS A 85 3.67 7.74 10.75
C LYS A 85 5.00 7.39 11.44
N TRP A 86 5.17 6.12 11.81
CA TRP A 86 6.39 5.65 12.48
C TRP A 86 7.64 5.85 11.62
N LYS A 87 7.59 5.56 10.32
CA LYS A 87 8.77 5.65 9.46
C LYS A 87 9.36 7.07 9.41
N ARG A 88 8.50 8.09 9.34
CA ARG A 88 8.94 9.50 9.35
C ARG A 88 9.60 9.88 10.68
N LEU A 89 9.08 9.38 11.80
CA LEU A 89 9.71 9.55 13.10
C LEU A 89 11.04 8.78 13.21
N ALA A 90 11.12 7.58 12.65
CA ALA A 90 12.32 6.75 12.63
C ALA A 90 13.47 7.44 11.88
N LEU A 91 13.20 8.04 10.71
CA LEU A 91 14.19 8.81 9.95
C LEU A 91 14.85 9.91 10.79
N LYS A 92 14.06 10.69 11.54
CA LYS A 92 14.57 11.69 12.49
C LYS A 92 15.39 11.04 13.60
N ARG A 93 14.83 10.03 14.27
CA ARG A 93 15.45 9.40 15.45
C ARG A 93 16.78 8.71 15.14
N TYR A 94 16.92 8.16 13.94
CA TYR A 94 18.09 7.41 13.54
C TYR A 94 19.09 8.24 12.73
N GLY A 95 18.81 9.54 12.51
CA GLY A 95 19.78 10.47 11.93
C GLY A 95 20.01 10.28 10.43
N PHE A 96 18.98 9.89 9.68
CA PHE A 96 19.07 9.78 8.21
C PHE A 96 19.28 11.14 7.55
N GLY A 97 20.05 11.14 6.46
CA GLY A 97 20.38 12.32 5.68
C GLY A 97 19.37 12.65 4.57
N MET A 98 19.62 13.78 3.91
CA MET A 98 18.85 14.25 2.76
C MET A 98 18.92 13.21 1.62
N HIS A 99 17.76 12.85 1.04
CA HIS A 99 17.60 11.79 0.02
C HIS A 99 17.95 10.36 0.48
N GLU A 100 18.18 10.14 1.77
CA GLU A 100 18.26 8.81 2.35
C GLU A 100 16.89 8.38 2.89
N GLY A 101 16.67 7.07 2.92
CA GLY A 101 15.42 6.54 3.42
C GLY A 101 15.53 5.16 4.05
N ILE A 102 14.38 4.65 4.45
CA ILE A 102 14.23 3.33 5.04
C ILE A 102 13.17 2.54 4.31
N TYR A 103 13.28 1.23 4.35
CA TYR A 103 12.16 0.33 4.12
C TYR A 103 12.13 -0.76 5.19
N THR A 104 10.95 -1.31 5.42
CA THR A 104 10.73 -2.42 6.35
C THR A 104 9.81 -3.45 5.73
N ASN A 105 9.98 -4.71 6.13
CA ASN A 105 9.02 -5.77 5.80
C ASN A 105 7.93 -5.73 6.88
N MET A 106 6.95 -4.86 6.68
CA MET A 106 5.87 -4.61 7.62
C MET A 106 4.85 -5.74 7.54
N ASN A 107 4.33 -6.14 8.70
CA ASN A 107 3.25 -7.11 8.84
C ASN A 107 2.19 -6.51 9.76
N ALA A 108 0.93 -6.54 9.35
CA ALA A 108 -0.21 -6.01 10.08
C ALA A 108 -1.36 -7.03 10.10
N ILE A 109 -2.25 -6.86 11.09
CA ILE A 109 -3.50 -7.62 11.20
C ILE A 109 -4.66 -6.64 11.05
N ARG A 110 -5.42 -6.76 9.96
CA ARG A 110 -6.65 -5.99 9.69
C ARG A 110 -7.85 -6.90 9.89
N LYS A 111 -8.26 -7.05 11.15
CA LYS A 111 -9.31 -8.00 11.55
C LYS A 111 -10.72 -7.64 11.06
N ASP A 112 -10.93 -6.38 10.65
CA ASP A 112 -12.22 -5.85 10.21
C ASP A 112 -12.32 -5.77 8.67
N GLU A 113 -11.38 -6.41 7.96
CA GLU A 113 -11.31 -6.42 6.49
C GLU A 113 -12.32 -7.43 5.89
N ASP A 114 -13.03 -7.01 4.84
CA ASP A 114 -13.84 -7.91 4.03
C ASP A 114 -12.93 -8.77 3.15
N LEU A 115 -12.97 -10.10 3.34
CA LEU A 115 -12.07 -11.03 2.67
C LEU A 115 -12.54 -11.37 1.25
N ASP A 116 -11.63 -11.27 0.28
CA ASP A 116 -11.87 -11.62 -1.12
C ASP A 116 -10.55 -12.02 -1.82
N ASN A 117 -10.57 -12.09 -3.16
CA ASN A 117 -9.40 -12.45 -3.95
C ASN A 117 -8.14 -11.64 -3.64
N ILE A 118 -8.26 -10.39 -3.19
CA ILE A 118 -7.13 -9.45 -3.02
C ILE A 118 -7.03 -8.87 -1.59
N HIS A 119 -8.00 -9.15 -0.72
CA HIS A 119 -8.07 -8.70 0.67
C HIS A 119 -7.93 -9.87 1.66
N SER A 120 -7.03 -9.71 2.61
CA SER A 120 -6.69 -10.69 3.65
C SER A 120 -6.60 -9.97 5.00
N ILE A 121 -6.93 -10.66 6.09
CA ILE A 121 -6.67 -10.13 7.45
C ILE A 121 -5.17 -9.91 7.69
N TYR A 122 -4.31 -10.65 6.99
CA TYR A 122 -2.86 -10.49 7.06
C TYR A 122 -2.42 -9.56 5.94
N VAL A 123 -1.81 -8.44 6.32
CA VAL A 123 -1.27 -7.45 5.38
C VAL A 123 0.24 -7.41 5.50
N ASP A 124 0.93 -7.59 4.39
CA ASP A 124 2.38 -7.46 4.30
C ASP A 124 2.79 -6.41 3.28
N GLN A 125 3.74 -5.55 3.65
CA GLN A 125 4.19 -4.45 2.79
C GLN A 125 5.71 -4.27 2.85
N TRP A 126 6.30 -3.84 1.73
CA TRP A 126 7.51 -3.02 1.79
C TRP A 126 7.07 -1.62 2.15
N ASP A 127 7.14 -1.31 3.44
CA ASP A 127 6.71 -0.02 3.96
C ASP A 127 7.94 0.89 4.05
N TRP A 128 7.93 1.99 3.29
CA TRP A 128 9.14 2.78 3.00
C TRP A 128 8.94 4.29 3.12
N GLU A 129 10.02 5.01 3.37
CA GLU A 129 10.02 6.46 3.59
C GLU A 129 11.38 7.04 3.25
N LYS A 130 11.44 8.21 2.61
CA LYS A 130 12.66 8.89 2.17
C LYS A 130 12.59 10.38 2.50
N ILE A 131 13.69 10.95 3.01
CA ILE A 131 13.80 12.39 3.27
C ILE A 131 13.89 13.13 1.94
N ILE A 132 13.11 14.21 1.82
CA ILE A 132 13.15 15.16 0.71
C ILE A 132 13.28 16.58 1.25
N ALA A 133 13.74 17.49 0.40
CA ALA A 133 13.73 18.91 0.69
C ALA A 133 12.30 19.49 0.64
N LYS A 134 12.12 20.65 1.28
CA LYS A 134 10.80 21.30 1.36
C LYS A 134 10.28 21.74 -0.01
N ASP A 135 11.17 22.22 -0.87
CA ASP A 135 10.91 22.65 -2.25
C ASP A 135 10.73 21.47 -3.22
N GLU A 136 11.13 20.25 -2.83
CA GLU A 136 10.83 19.02 -3.57
C GLU A 136 9.39 18.53 -3.36
N ARG A 137 8.55 19.24 -2.59
CA ARG A 137 7.12 18.94 -2.44
C ARG A 137 6.32 19.30 -3.69
N THR A 138 6.57 18.59 -4.78
CA THR A 138 6.00 18.86 -6.09
C THR A 138 5.41 17.61 -6.72
N THR A 139 4.47 17.82 -7.65
CA THR A 139 3.95 16.76 -8.50
C THR A 139 5.06 16.07 -9.30
N GLU A 140 6.11 16.79 -9.71
CA GLU A 140 7.20 16.18 -10.47
C GLU A 140 8.03 15.20 -9.63
N THR A 141 8.35 15.55 -8.38
CA THR A 141 9.04 14.64 -7.44
C THR A 141 8.22 13.37 -7.21
N LEU A 142 6.91 13.52 -7.02
CA LEU A 142 5.99 12.38 -6.86
C LEU A 142 6.01 11.49 -8.11
N LYS A 143 5.77 12.06 -9.30
CA LYS A 143 5.74 11.31 -10.56
C LYS A 143 7.08 10.63 -10.87
N SER A 144 8.19 11.31 -10.64
CA SER A 144 9.54 10.75 -10.80
C SER A 144 9.78 9.56 -9.87
N THR A 145 9.37 9.66 -8.61
CA THR A 145 9.51 8.56 -7.64
C THR A 145 8.64 7.36 -8.03
N VAL A 146 7.41 7.60 -8.49
CA VAL A 146 6.53 6.54 -9.01
C VAL A 146 7.16 5.83 -10.22
N ARG A 147 7.78 6.57 -11.16
CA ARG A 147 8.49 5.96 -12.30
C ARG A 147 9.66 5.08 -11.87
N GLN A 148 10.41 5.48 -10.83
CA GLN A 148 11.48 4.65 -10.25
C GLN A 148 10.92 3.35 -9.67
N ILE A 149 9.83 3.41 -8.92
CA ILE A 149 9.17 2.22 -8.37
C ILE A 149 8.66 1.30 -9.47
N PHE A 150 7.99 1.86 -10.48
CA PHE A 150 7.50 1.11 -11.63
C PHE A 150 8.63 0.41 -12.40
N LYS A 151 9.78 1.08 -12.58
CA LYS A 151 10.98 0.48 -13.18
C LYS A 151 11.46 -0.75 -12.39
N VAL A 152 11.46 -0.70 -11.06
CA VAL A 152 11.82 -1.87 -10.23
C VAL A 152 10.79 -2.99 -10.38
N ILE A 153 9.49 -2.66 -10.45
CA ILE A 153 8.43 -3.65 -10.72
C ILE A 153 8.62 -4.33 -12.08
N LYS A 154 8.90 -3.56 -13.15
CA LYS A 154 9.19 -4.10 -14.49
C LYS A 154 10.47 -4.93 -14.52
N HIS A 155 11.50 -4.52 -13.79
CA HIS A 155 12.69 -5.35 -13.65
C HIS A 155 12.36 -6.68 -12.97
N MET A 156 11.52 -6.68 -11.93
CA MET A 156 11.06 -7.90 -11.26
C MET A 156 10.22 -8.79 -12.19
N GLU A 157 9.39 -8.22 -13.07
CA GLU A 157 8.71 -8.98 -14.13
C GLU A 157 9.71 -9.76 -14.99
N HIS A 158 10.78 -9.10 -15.46
CA HIS A 158 11.80 -9.75 -16.29
C HIS A 158 12.51 -10.88 -15.54
N GLU A 159 12.83 -10.66 -14.27
CA GLU A 159 13.45 -11.67 -13.39
C GLU A 159 12.53 -12.88 -13.17
N VAL A 160 11.22 -12.65 -12.97
CA VAL A 160 10.22 -13.72 -12.86
C VAL A 160 10.06 -14.45 -14.18
N TRP A 161 10.02 -13.75 -15.32
CA TRP A 161 9.96 -14.37 -16.64
C TRP A 161 11.15 -15.28 -16.89
N TYR A 162 12.36 -14.84 -16.52
CA TYR A 162 13.57 -15.63 -16.71
C TYR A 162 13.57 -16.92 -15.87
N LYS A 163 13.15 -16.85 -14.59
CA LYS A 163 13.19 -18.00 -13.67
C LYS A 163 11.95 -18.89 -13.71
N PHE A 164 10.79 -18.31 -13.96
CA PHE A 164 9.48 -18.96 -13.95
C PHE A 164 8.70 -18.62 -15.23
N PRO A 165 9.24 -18.93 -16.42
CA PRO A 165 8.70 -18.45 -17.71
C PRO A 165 7.27 -18.89 -18.00
N LYS A 166 6.81 -19.98 -17.38
CA LYS A 166 5.44 -20.49 -17.55
C LYS A 166 4.41 -19.75 -16.69
N ALA A 167 4.85 -19.00 -15.68
CA ALA A 167 4.01 -18.42 -14.63
C ALA A 167 4.02 -16.90 -14.59
N VAL A 168 4.95 -16.24 -15.30
CA VAL A 168 5.01 -14.78 -15.31
C VAL A 168 3.72 -14.19 -15.89
N HIS A 169 3.19 -13.18 -15.21
CA HIS A 169 2.17 -12.31 -15.76
C HIS A 169 2.83 -11.06 -16.33
N HIS A 170 2.65 -10.84 -17.63
CA HIS A 170 3.27 -9.71 -18.32
C HIS A 170 2.57 -8.40 -17.97
N LEU A 171 3.36 -7.40 -17.58
CA LEU A 171 2.86 -6.10 -17.16
C LEU A 171 2.88 -5.12 -18.32
N PRO A 172 2.03 -4.07 -18.31
CA PRO A 172 2.13 -2.94 -19.24
C PRO A 172 3.54 -2.34 -19.28
N ASP A 173 3.94 -1.75 -20.39
CA ASP A 173 5.29 -1.17 -20.57
C ASP A 173 5.44 0.21 -19.95
N GLU A 174 4.33 0.93 -19.74
CA GLU A 174 4.29 2.28 -19.22
C GLU A 174 3.30 2.41 -18.07
N ILE A 175 3.54 3.39 -17.20
CA ILE A 175 2.59 3.84 -16.17
C ILE A 175 2.08 5.23 -16.52
N HIS A 176 0.76 5.37 -16.53
CA HIS A 176 0.09 6.63 -16.85
C HIS A 176 -0.33 7.38 -15.60
N PHE A 177 -0.38 8.71 -15.65
CA PHE A 177 -0.73 9.55 -14.51
C PHE A 177 -2.08 10.19 -14.74
N VAL A 178 -3.04 9.91 -13.86
CA VAL A 178 -4.41 10.45 -13.91
C VAL A 178 -4.82 10.91 -12.51
N THR A 179 -5.71 11.89 -12.42
CA THR A 179 -6.26 12.38 -11.15
C THR A 179 -7.65 11.82 -10.90
N THR A 180 -8.04 11.71 -9.64
CA THR A 180 -9.41 11.36 -9.24
C THR A 180 -10.46 12.28 -9.88
N GLN A 181 -10.15 13.58 -10.02
CA GLN A 181 -11.05 14.54 -10.68
C GLN A 181 -11.19 14.28 -12.18
N GLU A 182 -10.11 13.94 -12.90
CA GLU A 182 -10.20 13.58 -14.33
C GLU A 182 -11.07 12.34 -14.53
N LEU A 183 -10.99 11.36 -13.62
CA LEU A 183 -11.85 10.19 -13.66
C LEU A 183 -13.32 10.53 -13.39
N GLU A 184 -13.59 11.44 -12.44
CA GLU A 184 -14.94 11.94 -12.16
C GLU A 184 -15.52 12.71 -13.35
N ASP A 185 -14.74 13.60 -13.95
CA ASP A 185 -15.18 14.40 -15.09
C ASP A 185 -15.46 13.50 -16.31
N ARG A 186 -14.68 12.43 -16.50
CA ARG A 186 -14.82 11.49 -17.62
C ARG A 186 -15.97 10.48 -17.44
N TRP A 187 -16.19 10.01 -16.21
CA TRP A 187 -17.23 9.03 -15.90
C TRP A 187 -18.05 9.46 -14.66
N PRO A 188 -18.87 10.52 -14.81
CA PRO A 188 -19.61 11.09 -13.69
C PRO A 188 -20.59 10.09 -13.05
N ASP A 189 -21.18 9.21 -13.86
CA ASP A 189 -22.20 8.24 -13.42
C ASP A 189 -21.61 6.94 -12.85
N LYS A 190 -20.28 6.75 -12.91
CA LYS A 190 -19.60 5.57 -12.36
C LYS A 190 -19.21 5.77 -10.90
N THR A 191 -19.22 4.69 -10.14
CA THR A 191 -18.60 4.63 -8.80
C THR A 191 -17.08 4.74 -8.89
N PRO A 192 -16.37 5.11 -7.80
CA PRO A 192 -14.91 5.17 -7.80
C PRO A 192 -14.21 3.90 -8.30
N LYS A 193 -14.67 2.72 -7.87
CA LYS A 193 -14.09 1.43 -8.32
C LYS A 193 -14.36 1.14 -9.79
N GLU A 194 -15.56 1.45 -10.30
CA GLU A 194 -15.83 1.34 -11.74
C GLU A 194 -15.00 2.32 -12.59
N ARG A 195 -14.60 3.47 -12.02
CA ARG A 195 -13.69 4.41 -12.67
C ARG A 195 -12.26 3.88 -12.69
N GLU A 196 -11.79 3.29 -11.59
CA GLU A 196 -10.50 2.59 -11.52
C GLU A 196 -10.42 1.46 -12.56
N ASP A 197 -11.46 0.62 -12.65
CA ASP A 197 -11.55 -0.44 -13.66
C ASP A 197 -11.51 0.12 -15.09
N ALA A 198 -12.32 1.14 -15.37
CA ALA A 198 -12.42 1.71 -16.70
C ALA A 198 -11.08 2.28 -17.17
N ILE A 199 -10.36 3.01 -16.31
CA ILE A 199 -9.06 3.59 -16.67
C ILE A 199 -7.97 2.53 -16.75
N CYS A 200 -7.94 1.56 -15.83
CA CYS A 200 -6.95 0.48 -15.87
C CYS A 200 -7.15 -0.38 -17.12
N LYS A 201 -8.39 -0.71 -17.48
CA LYS A 201 -8.68 -1.49 -18.70
C LYS A 201 -8.22 -0.79 -19.97
N GLU A 202 -8.24 0.54 -20.00
CA GLU A 202 -7.80 1.35 -21.13
C GLU A 202 -6.27 1.49 -21.20
N LEU A 203 -5.62 1.77 -20.06
CA LEU A 203 -4.21 2.17 -20.00
C LEU A 203 -3.28 1.08 -19.48
N GLY A 204 -3.81 -0.04 -19.01
CA GLY A 204 -3.08 -1.15 -18.41
C GLY A 204 -2.57 -0.84 -17.00
N CYS A 205 -1.80 0.22 -16.80
CA CYS A 205 -1.26 0.63 -15.50
C CYS A 205 -1.36 2.14 -15.30
N VAL A 206 -1.88 2.55 -14.15
CA VAL A 206 -2.00 3.96 -13.78
C VAL A 206 -1.48 4.24 -12.38
N PHE A 207 -0.97 5.45 -12.19
CA PHE A 207 -0.88 6.09 -10.89
C PHE A 207 -2.06 7.05 -10.74
N LEU A 208 -3.05 6.65 -9.92
CA LEU A 208 -4.24 7.45 -9.64
C LEU A 208 -3.94 8.45 -8.52
N MET A 209 -3.85 9.71 -8.88
CA MET A 209 -3.41 10.80 -8.02
C MET A 209 -4.57 11.48 -7.28
N GLN A 210 -4.24 12.10 -6.14
CA GLN A 210 -5.12 12.95 -5.34
C GLN A 210 -6.28 12.20 -4.68
N ILE A 211 -5.94 11.20 -3.87
CA ILE A 211 -6.90 10.36 -3.15
C ILE A 211 -7.06 10.87 -1.71
N GLY A 212 -8.30 11.00 -1.25
CA GLY A 212 -8.66 11.43 0.11
C GLY A 212 -9.39 12.77 0.18
N GLY A 213 -9.06 13.71 -0.70
CA GLY A 213 -9.76 15.00 -0.79
C GLY A 213 -11.13 14.92 -1.48
N PRO A 214 -12.06 15.86 -1.20
CA PRO A 214 -13.30 15.95 -1.96
C PRO A 214 -13.03 16.41 -3.40
N MET A 215 -13.70 15.78 -4.35
CA MET A 215 -13.77 16.19 -5.76
C MET A 215 -14.84 17.28 -5.96
N LYS A 216 -15.04 17.78 -7.19
CA LYS A 216 -16.05 18.80 -7.52
C LYS A 216 -17.46 18.42 -7.08
N SER A 217 -17.79 17.12 -7.09
CA SER A 217 -19.08 16.63 -6.59
C SER A 217 -19.28 16.76 -5.07
N GLY A 218 -18.23 17.15 -4.32
CA GLY A 218 -18.19 17.14 -2.85
C GLY A 218 -17.93 15.76 -2.26
N LYS A 219 -17.85 14.70 -3.09
CA LYS A 219 -17.54 13.34 -2.67
C LYS A 219 -16.05 13.07 -2.81
N ARG A 220 -15.50 12.19 -1.97
CA ARG A 220 -14.14 11.68 -2.09
C ARG A 220 -14.12 10.49 -3.06
N HIS A 221 -13.00 10.27 -3.74
CA HIS A 221 -12.81 9.06 -4.55
C HIS A 221 -12.69 7.83 -3.64
N ASP A 222 -11.83 7.91 -2.63
CA ASP A 222 -11.67 6.90 -1.60
C ASP A 222 -11.27 7.56 -0.27
N GLY A 223 -11.36 6.81 0.82
CA GLY A 223 -10.87 7.19 2.12
C GLY A 223 -9.35 7.32 2.16
N ARG A 224 -8.86 8.25 2.98
CA ARG A 224 -7.43 8.40 3.27
C ARG A 224 -7.25 9.09 4.60
N ALA A 225 -6.31 8.63 5.41
CA ALA A 225 -6.06 9.27 6.69
C ALA A 225 -5.54 10.71 6.47
N PRO A 226 -5.91 11.66 7.35
CA PRO A 226 -5.55 13.07 7.19
C PRO A 226 -4.13 13.41 7.66
N ASP A 227 -3.40 12.47 8.26
CA ASP A 227 -2.24 12.77 9.12
C ASP A 227 -0.91 12.16 8.64
N TYR A 228 -0.85 11.55 7.46
CA TYR A 228 0.42 11.13 6.86
C TYR A 228 0.60 11.58 5.41
N ASP A 229 -0.38 11.40 4.51
CA ASP A 229 -0.26 11.80 3.10
C ASP A 229 -0.89 13.15 2.83
N ASP A 230 -0.21 13.98 2.04
CA ASP A 230 -0.80 15.18 1.45
C ASP A 230 -1.73 14.74 0.30
N TRP A 231 -3.05 14.91 0.46
CA TRP A 231 -4.05 14.48 -0.51
C TRP A 231 -3.94 15.20 -1.86
N LYS A 232 -3.14 16.26 -1.97
CA LYS A 232 -2.84 16.93 -3.25
C LYS A 232 -1.62 16.29 -3.94
N LEU A 233 -0.81 15.52 -3.21
CA LEU A 233 0.48 14.95 -3.62
C LEU A 233 0.62 13.47 -3.22
N ASN A 234 -0.45 12.70 -3.38
CA ASN A 234 -0.44 11.24 -3.18
C ASN A 234 -1.11 10.51 -4.34
N GLY A 235 -1.13 9.19 -4.27
CA GLY A 235 -1.88 8.34 -5.18
C GLY A 235 -1.57 6.86 -5.02
N ASP A 236 -2.26 6.06 -5.84
CA ASP A 236 -2.17 4.62 -5.82
C ASP A 236 -1.69 4.07 -7.18
N ILE A 237 -0.84 3.04 -7.15
CA ILE A 237 -0.42 2.30 -8.36
C ILE A 237 -1.43 1.17 -8.58
N LEU A 238 -2.16 1.24 -9.69
CA LEU A 238 -3.19 0.30 -10.09
C LEU A 238 -2.81 -0.39 -11.41
N PHE A 239 -3.02 -1.71 -11.47
CA PHE A 239 -2.88 -2.50 -12.69
C PHE A 239 -4.23 -3.08 -13.10
N TRP A 240 -4.53 -3.10 -14.40
CA TRP A 240 -5.60 -3.96 -14.89
C TRP A 240 -5.19 -5.40 -14.72
N TYR A 241 -5.97 -6.15 -13.95
CA TYR A 241 -5.64 -7.53 -13.64
C TYR A 241 -6.57 -8.47 -14.37
N GLU A 242 -6.10 -8.96 -15.51
CA GLU A 242 -6.86 -9.83 -16.42
C GLU A 242 -7.45 -11.07 -15.73
N PRO A 243 -6.77 -11.77 -14.80
CA PRO A 243 -7.38 -12.90 -14.11
C PRO A 243 -8.69 -12.55 -13.37
N LEU A 244 -8.78 -11.35 -12.79
CA LEU A 244 -9.97 -10.92 -12.02
C LEU A 244 -10.88 -9.94 -12.79
N GLN A 245 -10.45 -9.47 -13.96
CA GLN A 245 -11.14 -8.45 -14.75
C GLN A 245 -11.47 -7.20 -13.93
N HIS A 246 -10.53 -6.77 -13.08
CA HIS A 246 -10.67 -5.61 -12.21
C HIS A 246 -9.30 -4.92 -12.00
N ALA A 247 -9.31 -3.67 -11.55
CA ALA A 247 -8.12 -2.97 -11.09
C ALA A 247 -7.55 -3.61 -9.82
N LEU A 248 -6.25 -3.89 -9.81
CA LEU A 248 -5.48 -4.40 -8.67
C LEU A 248 -4.55 -3.30 -8.15
N GLU A 249 -4.79 -2.85 -6.92
CA GLU A 249 -3.93 -1.88 -6.25
C GLU A 249 -2.70 -2.57 -5.64
N ILE A 250 -1.52 -2.13 -6.09
CA ILE A 250 -0.22 -2.67 -5.64
C ILE A 250 0.43 -1.77 -4.60
N SER A 251 0.23 -0.45 -4.70
CA SER A 251 0.87 0.50 -3.81
C SER A 251 -0.01 1.70 -3.54
N SER A 252 0.06 2.18 -2.31
CA SER A 252 -0.44 3.47 -1.84
C SER A 252 0.76 4.31 -1.40
N MET A 253 0.94 5.51 -1.96
CA MET A 253 2.10 6.35 -1.65
C MET A 253 1.86 7.85 -1.83
N GLY A 254 2.71 8.67 -1.23
CA GLY A 254 2.59 10.12 -1.36
C GLY A 254 3.73 10.90 -0.71
N ILE A 255 3.80 12.17 -1.09
CA ILE A 255 4.53 13.17 -0.33
C ILE A 255 3.75 13.41 0.96
N ARG A 256 4.45 13.33 2.09
CA ARG A 256 3.78 13.37 3.39
C ARG A 256 3.22 14.74 3.69
N VAL A 257 2.27 14.86 4.60
CA VAL A 257 1.70 16.14 5.02
C VAL A 257 2.78 17.13 5.51
N SER A 258 2.61 18.41 5.18
CA SER A 258 3.29 19.52 5.85
C SER A 258 2.52 19.93 7.10
N GLU A 259 3.03 20.92 7.81
CA GLU A 259 2.34 21.55 8.94
C GLU A 259 1.00 22.14 8.48
N GLU A 260 1.00 22.84 7.35
CA GLU A 260 -0.18 23.47 6.77
C GLU A 260 -1.18 22.42 6.27
N SER A 261 -0.72 21.44 5.49
CA SER A 261 -1.61 20.43 4.92
C SER A 261 -2.17 19.50 6.00
N MET A 262 -1.42 19.18 7.05
CA MET A 262 -1.95 18.43 8.19
C MET A 262 -3.11 19.17 8.85
N ARG A 263 -2.96 20.48 9.14
CA ARG A 263 -4.04 21.28 9.76
C ARG A 263 -5.27 21.35 8.87
N GLU A 264 -5.08 21.61 7.58
CA GLU A 264 -6.16 21.64 6.59
C GLU A 264 -6.91 20.30 6.57
N GLN A 265 -6.18 19.19 6.44
CA GLN A 265 -6.76 17.86 6.32
C GLN A 265 -7.42 17.36 7.60
N LEU A 266 -6.84 17.60 8.78
CA LEU A 266 -7.45 17.25 10.06
C LEU A 266 -8.79 17.97 10.23
N LYS A 267 -8.87 19.25 9.85
CA LYS A 267 -10.12 20.00 9.88
C LYS A 267 -11.16 19.45 8.90
N ILE A 268 -10.76 19.14 7.66
CA ILE A 268 -11.66 18.53 6.67
C ILE A 268 -12.15 17.14 7.12
N ALA A 269 -11.32 16.39 7.85
CA ALA A 269 -11.66 15.09 8.40
C ALA A 269 -12.34 15.13 9.77
N HIS A 270 -12.57 16.31 10.36
CA HIS A 270 -13.10 16.48 11.73
C HIS A 270 -12.29 15.70 12.79
N ALA A 271 -10.96 15.72 12.66
CA ALA A 271 -10.01 14.96 13.48
C ALA A 271 -9.00 15.87 14.20
N GLU A 272 -9.37 17.12 14.50
CA GLU A 272 -8.51 18.12 15.13
C GLU A 272 -8.04 17.70 16.55
N ASP A 273 -8.73 16.77 17.21
CA ASP A 273 -8.33 16.18 18.48
C ASP A 273 -6.93 15.52 18.41
N ARG A 274 -6.57 14.99 17.24
CA ARG A 274 -5.28 14.35 16.99
C ARG A 274 -4.10 15.32 17.09
N GLU A 275 -4.30 16.63 16.94
CA GLU A 275 -3.22 17.62 17.11
C GLU A 275 -2.59 17.56 18.51
N SER A 276 -3.30 17.02 19.50
CA SER A 276 -2.81 16.85 20.86
C SER A 276 -1.83 15.67 21.03
N LEU A 277 -1.78 14.74 20.07
CA LEU A 277 -0.98 13.52 20.13
C LEU A 277 0.51 13.82 19.91
N PRO A 278 1.42 13.02 20.50
CA PRO A 278 2.86 13.26 20.43
C PRO A 278 3.42 13.42 19.00
N PHE A 279 3.05 12.52 18.08
CA PHE A 279 3.51 12.60 16.68
C PHE A 279 3.07 13.90 16.00
N HIS A 280 1.79 14.26 16.12
CA HIS A 280 1.20 15.42 15.49
C HIS A 280 1.80 16.72 16.04
N LYS A 281 2.02 16.81 17.35
CA LYS A 281 2.72 17.95 17.98
C LYS A 281 4.11 18.16 17.37
N MET A 282 4.91 17.10 17.25
CA MET A 282 6.25 17.18 16.66
C MET A 282 6.22 17.64 15.21
N LEU A 283 5.25 17.14 14.43
CA LEU A 283 5.10 17.54 13.04
C LEU A 283 4.70 19.01 12.93
N LEU A 284 3.67 19.44 13.65
CA LEU A 284 3.14 20.80 13.63
C LEU A 284 4.13 21.85 14.18
N ALA A 285 5.09 21.42 15.00
CA ALA A 285 6.20 22.24 15.48
C ALA A 285 7.40 22.28 14.49
N GLY A 286 7.28 21.62 13.33
CA GLY A 286 8.33 21.60 12.29
C GLY A 286 9.55 20.76 12.67
N GLU A 287 9.41 19.84 13.62
CA GLU A 287 10.55 19.07 14.10
C GLU A 287 10.80 17.77 13.34
N LEU A 288 9.89 17.35 12.45
CA LEU A 288 10.04 16.15 11.62
C LEU A 288 10.51 16.54 10.21
N PRO A 289 11.37 15.74 9.54
CA PRO A 289 11.81 16.04 8.18
C PRO A 289 10.64 16.01 7.19
N TYR A 290 10.76 16.69 6.05
CA TYR A 290 9.85 16.47 4.92
C TYR A 290 10.21 15.13 4.26
N THR A 291 9.19 14.33 3.92
CA THR A 291 9.39 13.00 3.39
C THR A 291 8.41 12.66 2.28
N ILE A 292 8.80 11.68 1.47
CA ILE A 292 7.93 10.92 0.56
C ILE A 292 7.99 9.45 0.98
N GLY A 293 6.88 8.75 0.93
CA GLY A 293 6.86 7.33 1.28
C GLY A 293 5.61 6.63 0.82
N GLY A 294 5.53 5.34 1.11
CA GLY A 294 4.38 4.52 0.77
C GLY A 294 4.51 3.10 1.29
N GLY A 295 3.53 2.28 0.92
CA GLY A 295 3.56 0.84 1.10
C GLY A 295 3.36 0.14 -0.25
N ILE A 296 4.12 -0.92 -0.50
CA ILE A 296 3.93 -1.81 -1.65
C ILE A 296 3.54 -3.18 -1.10
N GLY A 297 2.36 -3.69 -1.45
CA GLY A 297 1.86 -4.98 -0.94
C GLY A 297 2.73 -6.14 -1.41
N GLN A 298 3.37 -6.88 -0.49
CA GLN A 298 4.29 -7.97 -0.88
C GLN A 298 3.51 -9.11 -1.52
N SER A 299 2.43 -9.54 -0.87
CA SER A 299 1.57 -10.60 -1.40
C SER A 299 0.85 -10.17 -2.67
N ARG A 300 0.36 -8.92 -2.74
CA ARG A 300 -0.28 -8.40 -3.97
C ARG A 300 0.69 -8.32 -5.15
N LEU A 301 1.94 -7.91 -4.94
CA LEU A 301 2.95 -7.93 -5.99
C LEU A 301 3.28 -9.36 -6.45
N CYS A 302 3.39 -10.32 -5.51
CA CYS A 302 3.60 -11.72 -5.86
C CYS A 302 2.41 -12.29 -6.66
N MET A 303 1.18 -11.99 -6.24
CA MET A 303 -0.05 -12.36 -6.93
C MET A 303 -0.08 -11.80 -8.36
N LEU A 304 0.25 -10.51 -8.50
CA LEU A 304 0.33 -9.84 -9.80
C LEU A 304 1.34 -10.55 -10.70
N LEU A 305 2.61 -10.66 -10.29
CA LEU A 305 3.70 -11.19 -11.11
C LEU A 305 3.56 -12.68 -11.47
N LEU A 306 2.82 -13.45 -10.66
CA LEU A 306 2.61 -14.88 -10.86
C LEU A 306 1.22 -15.22 -11.43
N GLY A 307 0.40 -14.22 -11.76
CA GLY A 307 -0.93 -14.42 -12.35
C GLY A 307 -1.87 -15.24 -11.47
N LYS A 308 -1.79 -15.08 -10.14
CA LYS A 308 -2.58 -15.85 -9.17
C LYS A 308 -4.00 -15.33 -9.05
N ALA A 309 -4.98 -16.23 -8.99
CA ALA A 309 -6.38 -15.86 -8.85
C ALA A 309 -6.71 -15.30 -7.45
N HIS A 310 -5.92 -15.67 -6.44
CA HIS A 310 -6.21 -15.33 -5.05
C HIS A 310 -4.94 -15.02 -4.26
N VAL A 311 -4.96 -13.96 -3.44
CA VAL A 311 -3.81 -13.56 -2.60
C VAL A 311 -3.37 -14.67 -1.64
N GLY A 312 -4.31 -15.50 -1.20
CA GLY A 312 -4.04 -16.68 -0.38
C GLY A 312 -3.19 -17.77 -1.07
N GLU A 313 -3.00 -17.73 -2.40
CA GLU A 313 -2.04 -18.61 -3.09
C GLU A 313 -0.58 -18.16 -2.89
N VAL A 314 -0.38 -16.94 -2.39
CA VAL A 314 0.94 -16.34 -2.14
C VAL A 314 1.13 -15.85 -0.70
N GLN A 315 0.13 -16.09 0.15
CA GLN A 315 0.11 -15.69 1.53
C GLN A 315 -0.64 -16.72 2.38
N ALA A 316 -0.01 -17.20 3.46
CA ALA A 316 -0.69 -18.05 4.44
C ALA A 316 -1.49 -17.18 5.42
N ALA A 317 -2.81 -17.36 5.46
CA ALA A 317 -3.73 -16.61 6.30
C ALA A 317 -4.96 -17.45 6.70
N VAL A 318 -5.83 -16.88 7.52
CA VAL A 318 -7.10 -17.52 7.90
C VAL A 318 -8.18 -17.12 6.91
N TRP A 319 -8.90 -18.12 6.39
CA TRP A 319 -9.95 -17.95 5.40
C TRP A 319 -11.24 -18.67 5.84
N PRO A 320 -12.44 -18.15 5.51
CA PRO A 320 -13.70 -18.85 5.72
C PRO A 320 -13.70 -20.23 5.04
N GLU A 321 -14.29 -21.23 5.70
CA GLU A 321 -14.24 -22.61 5.20
C GLU A 321 -14.94 -22.78 3.84
N ASP A 322 -16.01 -22.03 3.59
CA ASP A 322 -16.72 -22.04 2.32
C ASP A 322 -15.88 -21.44 1.18
N LEU A 323 -15.12 -20.37 1.47
CA LEU A 323 -14.16 -19.79 0.54
C LEU A 323 -13.05 -20.80 0.22
N ARG A 324 -12.46 -21.43 1.24
CA ARG A 324 -11.40 -22.45 1.06
C ARG A 324 -11.86 -23.59 0.15
N LYS A 325 -13.07 -24.10 0.39
CA LYS A 325 -13.66 -25.17 -0.42
C LYS A 325 -13.90 -24.74 -1.87
N LYS A 326 -14.47 -23.56 -2.10
CA LYS A 326 -14.69 -23.03 -3.45
C LYS A 326 -13.37 -22.84 -4.21
N CYS A 327 -12.34 -22.35 -3.53
CA CYS A 327 -11.00 -22.21 -4.12
C CYS A 327 -10.43 -23.58 -4.53
N ASP A 328 -10.47 -24.58 -3.65
CA ASP A 328 -9.95 -25.93 -3.93
C ASP A 328 -10.68 -26.62 -5.10
N GLU A 329 -12.02 -26.51 -5.14
CA GLU A 329 -12.85 -27.03 -6.23
C GLU A 329 -12.52 -26.41 -7.60
N ASN A 330 -11.92 -25.23 -7.63
CA ASN A 330 -11.55 -24.49 -8.84
C ASN A 330 -10.02 -24.42 -9.07
N GLY A 331 -9.24 -25.26 -8.40
CA GLY A 331 -7.78 -25.31 -8.58
C GLY A 331 -7.01 -24.11 -8.03
N ILE A 332 -7.64 -23.30 -7.18
CA ILE A 332 -7.01 -22.18 -6.47
C ILE A 332 -6.45 -22.72 -5.14
N HIS A 333 -5.15 -22.97 -5.09
CA HIS A 333 -4.52 -23.63 -3.95
C HIS A 333 -4.01 -22.60 -2.92
N LEU A 334 -4.82 -22.35 -1.89
CA LEU A 334 -4.44 -21.49 -0.77
C LEU A 334 -3.35 -22.12 0.10
N LEU A 335 -2.42 -21.30 0.62
CA LEU A 335 -1.25 -21.69 1.41
C LEU A 335 -1.53 -21.96 2.89
#